data_AF-A0A8T5R3H3-F1
#
_entry.id   AF-A0A8T5R3H3-F1
#
_cell.length_a   1.000
_cell.length_b   1.000
_cell.length_c   1.000
_cell.angle_alpha   90.00
_cell.angle_beta   90.00
_cell.angle_gamma   90.00
#
_symmetry.space_group_name_H-M   'P 1'
#
loop_
_entity.id
_entity.type
_entity.pdbx_description
1 polymer ?
#
loop_
_entity_poly.entity_id
_entity_poly.type
_entity_poly.pdbx_seq_one_letter_code
_entity_poly.pdbx_strand_id
1 'polypeptide(L)'
;MVQRVRQAHTGSVAEEVRSYIDSRPVVRDAVAMGIVNLSALTRKIMQETGISQEEAVLVACRRYESPNDGAGFEAGIRDVLKRGNLEVRTHAALLNVRPSWDVYHKLERTMSAFHGQHHPLHVIQGSDSLTIITDEGVLSEIEEIVGEEQVIKRRTQLVELNLRVPEESEMVPGIVAFLTSSLASRGINVLEVISVYKDNMFLIEEDDLFEAFGILNGLIRN
;
A
#
# COMPACT_ATOMS: atom_id res chain seq x y z
N MET A 1 14.42 33.37 -25.74
CA MET A 1 13.11 33.49 -26.41
C MET A 1 12.67 32.08 -26.80
N VAL A 2 12.05 31.35 -25.88
CA VAL A 2 11.51 30.01 -26.13
C VAL A 2 10.01 30.10 -25.90
N GLN A 3 9.26 30.13 -27.00
CA GLN A 3 7.80 30.11 -26.99
C GLN A 3 7.34 28.77 -26.40
N ARG A 4 6.68 28.82 -25.25
CA ARG A 4 5.87 27.70 -24.75
C ARG A 4 4.70 27.53 -25.72
N VAL A 5 4.71 26.41 -26.43
CA VAL A 5 3.58 25.94 -27.23
C VAL A 5 2.40 25.77 -26.27
N ARG A 6 1.40 26.66 -26.37
CA ARG A 6 0.08 26.46 -25.76
C ARG A 6 -0.57 25.28 -26.48
N GLN A 7 -0.66 24.13 -25.83
CA GLN A 7 -1.50 23.02 -26.32
C GLN A 7 -2.95 23.49 -26.32
N ALA A 8 -3.64 23.30 -27.45
CA ALA A 8 -5.06 23.55 -27.58
C ALA A 8 -5.84 22.56 -26.70
N HIS A 9 -6.60 23.08 -25.74
CA HIS A 9 -7.42 22.29 -24.83
C HIS A 9 -8.71 21.91 -25.55
N THR A 10 -8.86 20.64 -25.90
CA THR A 10 -10.01 20.10 -26.65
C THR A 10 -11.15 19.57 -25.78
N GLY A 11 -11.03 19.64 -24.44
CA GLY A 11 -12.09 19.30 -23.49
C GLY A 11 -12.79 20.53 -22.91
N SER A 12 -14.03 20.38 -22.44
CA SER A 12 -14.71 21.40 -21.66
C SER A 12 -14.04 21.59 -20.29
N VAL A 13 -14.12 22.78 -19.70
CA VAL A 13 -13.60 23.04 -18.33
C VAL A 13 -14.15 22.03 -17.32
N ALA A 14 -15.40 21.59 -17.50
CA ALA A 14 -16.02 20.59 -16.63
C ALA A 14 -15.36 19.21 -16.74
N GLU A 15 -15.01 18.76 -17.95
CA GLU A 15 -14.31 17.50 -18.18
C GLU A 15 -12.89 17.53 -17.62
N GLU A 16 -12.20 18.66 -17.79
CA GLU A 16 -10.85 18.83 -17.29
C GLU A 16 -10.81 18.88 -15.76
N VAL A 17 -11.75 19.59 -15.13
CA VAL A 17 -11.94 19.57 -13.67
C VAL A 17 -12.27 18.17 -13.17
N ARG A 18 -13.17 17.45 -13.86
CA ARG A 18 -13.49 16.05 -13.52
C ARG A 18 -12.24 15.17 -13.62
N SER A 19 -11.49 15.23 -14.71
CA SER A 19 -10.25 14.48 -14.90
C SER A 19 -9.20 14.81 -13.83
N TYR A 20 -9.09 16.09 -13.45
CA TYR A 20 -8.22 16.52 -12.37
C TYR A 20 -8.59 15.89 -11.02
N ILE A 21 -9.88 15.87 -10.67
CA ILE A 21 -10.38 15.30 -9.42
C ILE A 21 -10.26 13.77 -9.45
N ASP A 22 -10.68 13.13 -10.53
CA ASP A 22 -10.68 11.66 -10.67
C ASP A 22 -9.27 11.05 -10.66
N SER A 23 -8.28 11.77 -11.19
CA SER A 23 -6.88 11.35 -11.16
C SER A 23 -6.22 11.45 -9.77
N ARG A 24 -6.91 12.03 -8.78
CA ARG A 24 -6.38 12.26 -7.42
C ARG A 24 -7.36 11.71 -6.38
N PRO A 25 -7.23 10.44 -5.97
CA PRO A 25 -8.14 9.80 -5.02
C PRO A 25 -8.39 10.63 -3.75
N VAL A 26 -7.35 11.18 -3.12
CA VAL A 26 -7.50 11.99 -1.90
C VAL A 26 -8.34 13.26 -2.13
N VAL A 27 -8.20 13.91 -3.30
CA VAL A 27 -8.99 15.10 -3.64
C VAL A 27 -10.43 14.70 -3.90
N ARG A 28 -10.64 13.64 -4.68
CA ARG A 28 -11.97 13.08 -4.95
C ARG A 28 -12.70 12.74 -3.66
N ASP A 29 -12.05 12.04 -2.75
CA ASP A 29 -12.66 11.58 -1.49
C ASP A 29 -13.03 12.79 -0.62
N ALA A 30 -12.17 13.82 -0.54
CA ALA A 30 -12.47 15.06 0.18
C ALA A 30 -13.63 15.86 -0.43
N VAL A 31 -13.76 15.85 -1.77
CA VAL A 31 -14.91 16.46 -2.46
C VAL A 31 -16.18 15.65 -2.17
N ALA A 32 -16.13 14.32 -2.26
CA ALA A 32 -17.26 13.42 -2.00
C ALA A 32 -17.77 13.55 -0.56
N MET A 33 -16.87 13.71 0.41
CA MET A 33 -17.20 13.95 1.82
C MET A 33 -17.73 15.37 2.11
N GLY A 34 -17.67 16.29 1.14
CA GLY A 34 -18.11 17.68 1.32
C GLY A 34 -17.21 18.51 2.25
N ILE A 35 -16.00 18.05 2.54
CA ILE A 35 -15.07 18.69 3.49
C ILE A 35 -14.04 19.60 2.81
N VAL A 36 -14.07 19.68 1.47
CA VAL A 36 -13.09 20.47 0.70
C VAL A 36 -13.47 21.96 0.66
N ASN A 37 -12.47 22.84 0.78
CA ASN A 37 -12.63 24.24 0.43
C ASN A 37 -12.61 24.40 -1.09
N LEU A 38 -13.80 24.52 -1.70
CA LEU A 38 -13.94 24.60 -3.17
C LEU A 38 -13.20 25.79 -3.79
N SER A 39 -13.10 26.93 -3.10
CA SER A 39 -12.33 28.08 -3.60
C SER A 39 -10.83 27.82 -3.60
N ALA A 40 -10.32 27.12 -2.58
CA ALA A 40 -8.92 26.72 -2.55
C ALA A 40 -8.61 25.65 -3.61
N LEU A 41 -9.50 24.67 -3.77
CA LEU A 41 -9.40 23.65 -4.81
C LEU A 41 -9.42 24.28 -6.21
N THR A 42 -10.32 25.23 -6.45
CA THR A 42 -10.42 25.97 -7.72
C THR A 42 -9.10 26.63 -8.10
N ARG A 43 -8.48 27.39 -7.17
CA ARG A 43 -7.18 28.04 -7.42
C ARG A 43 -6.08 27.03 -7.72
N LYS A 44 -6.09 25.89 -7.02
CA LYS A 44 -5.09 24.82 -7.23
C LYS A 44 -5.24 24.17 -8.60
N ILE A 45 -6.47 23.88 -9.02
CA ILE A 45 -6.76 23.35 -10.36
C ILE A 45 -6.25 24.33 -11.42
N MET A 46 -6.66 25.60 -11.35
CA MET A 46 -6.22 26.63 -12.31
C MET A 46 -4.70 26.75 -12.40
N GLN A 47 -4.00 26.64 -11.26
CA GLN A 47 -2.54 26.70 -11.22
C GLN A 47 -1.88 25.49 -11.92
N GLU A 48 -2.43 24.28 -11.74
CA GLU A 48 -1.85 23.04 -12.28
C GLU A 48 -2.27 22.76 -13.72
N THR A 49 -3.46 23.20 -14.15
CA THR A 49 -3.98 22.97 -15.52
C THR A 49 -3.78 24.15 -16.45
N GLY A 50 -3.68 25.37 -15.92
CA GLY A 50 -3.58 26.60 -16.71
C GLY A 50 -4.94 27.17 -17.17
N ILE A 51 -6.06 26.62 -16.71
CA ILE A 51 -7.40 27.18 -16.93
C ILE A 51 -7.49 28.55 -16.25
N SER A 52 -7.95 29.57 -16.97
CA SER A 52 -8.08 30.95 -16.47
C SER A 52 -9.48 31.32 -15.99
N GLN A 53 -10.49 30.47 -16.23
CA GLN A 53 -11.90 30.75 -15.98
C GLN A 53 -12.31 30.27 -14.57
N GLU A 54 -12.01 31.06 -13.55
CA GLU A 54 -12.26 30.70 -12.13
C GLU A 54 -13.71 30.31 -11.84
N GLU A 55 -14.68 31.08 -12.33
CA GLU A 55 -16.11 30.79 -12.12
C GLU A 55 -16.52 29.46 -12.76
N ALA A 56 -16.01 29.15 -13.95
CA ALA A 56 -16.31 27.90 -14.64
C ALA A 56 -15.73 26.69 -13.88
N VAL A 57 -14.50 26.82 -13.36
CA VAL A 57 -13.85 25.79 -12.55
C VAL A 57 -14.60 25.59 -11.23
N LEU A 58 -14.99 26.67 -10.55
CA LEU A 58 -15.75 26.60 -9.31
C LEU A 58 -17.11 25.92 -9.52
N VAL A 59 -17.83 26.27 -10.58
CA VAL A 59 -19.12 25.63 -10.92
C VAL A 59 -18.91 24.16 -11.27
N ALA A 60 -17.86 23.81 -12.01
CA ALA A 60 -17.53 22.43 -12.30
C ALA A 60 -17.22 21.63 -11.03
N CYS A 61 -16.44 22.18 -10.10
CA CYS A 61 -16.16 21.54 -8.81
C CYS A 61 -17.44 21.33 -7.99
N ARG A 62 -18.36 22.31 -7.97
CA ARG A 62 -19.66 22.19 -7.27
C ARG A 62 -20.58 21.12 -7.86
N ARG A 63 -20.48 20.89 -9.17
CA ARG A 63 -21.30 19.91 -9.91
C ARG A 63 -20.62 18.54 -10.01
N TYR A 64 -19.44 18.39 -9.44
CA TYR A 64 -18.76 17.12 -9.42
C TYR A 64 -19.56 16.15 -8.54
N GLU A 65 -20.09 15.11 -9.18
CA GLU A 65 -20.69 13.97 -8.50
C GLU A 65 -19.65 12.87 -8.43
N SER A 66 -19.25 12.50 -7.21
CA SER A 66 -18.34 11.39 -7.01
C SER A 66 -19.07 10.09 -7.36
N PRO A 67 -18.47 9.20 -8.16
CA PRO A 67 -19.03 7.87 -8.43
C PRO A 67 -19.08 7.00 -7.17
N ASN A 68 -18.31 7.35 -6.14
CA ASN A 68 -18.27 6.66 -4.85
C ASN A 68 -18.86 7.57 -3.78
N ASP A 69 -19.80 7.05 -2.99
CA ASP A 69 -20.15 7.64 -1.69
C ASP A 69 -18.97 7.42 -0.74
N GLY A 70 -18.06 8.40 -0.68
CA GLY A 70 -16.80 8.31 0.07
C GLY A 70 -17.02 7.97 1.54
N ALA A 71 -18.14 8.38 2.13
CA ALA A 71 -18.50 8.06 3.51
C ALA A 71 -18.91 6.58 3.68
N GLY A 72 -19.72 6.05 2.75
CA GLY A 72 -20.14 4.64 2.77
C GLY A 72 -18.98 3.67 2.49
N PHE A 73 -18.03 4.09 1.64
CA PHE A 73 -16.86 3.29 1.29
C PHE A 73 -15.93 3.05 2.49
N GLU A 74 -15.57 4.11 3.22
CA GLU A 74 -14.72 3.98 4.40
C GLU A 74 -15.42 3.19 5.53
N ALA A 75 -16.72 3.40 5.71
CA ALA A 75 -17.50 2.67 6.70
C ALA A 75 -17.45 1.14 6.45
N GLY A 76 -17.62 0.71 5.20
CA GLY A 76 -17.53 -0.71 4.83
C GLY A 76 -16.15 -1.33 5.11
N ILE A 77 -15.08 -0.58 4.85
CA ILE A 77 -13.71 -1.01 5.20
C ILE A 77 -13.59 -1.15 6.72
N ARG A 78 -13.99 -0.13 7.49
CA ARG A 78 -13.90 -0.16 8.96
C ARG A 78 -14.68 -1.31 9.57
N ASP A 79 -15.87 -1.63 9.06
CA ASP A 79 -16.69 -2.76 9.54
C ASP A 79 -16.01 -4.13 9.35
N VAL A 80 -15.19 -4.28 8.30
CA VAL A 80 -14.34 -5.46 8.14
C VAL A 80 -13.18 -5.44 9.13
N LEU A 81 -12.46 -4.32 9.23
CA LEU A 81 -11.26 -4.21 10.07
C LEU A 81 -11.56 -4.41 11.57
N LYS A 82 -12.73 -3.97 12.06
CA LYS A 82 -13.15 -4.19 13.47
C LYS A 82 -13.27 -5.65 13.86
N ARG A 83 -13.43 -6.54 12.89
CA ARG A 83 -13.51 -7.99 13.08
C ARG A 83 -12.16 -8.68 12.89
N GLY A 84 -11.09 -7.90 12.69
CA GLY A 84 -9.75 -8.42 12.47
C GLY A 84 -9.00 -8.73 13.77
N ASN A 85 -7.87 -9.43 13.62
CA ASN A 85 -6.90 -9.68 14.68
C ASN A 85 -5.51 -9.29 14.19
N LEU A 86 -4.75 -8.60 15.04
CA LEU A 86 -3.38 -8.17 14.73
C LEU A 86 -2.38 -9.07 15.44
N GLU A 87 -1.53 -9.73 14.66
CA GLU A 87 -0.41 -10.52 15.13
C GLU A 87 0.91 -9.79 14.84
N VAL A 88 1.87 -9.92 15.73
CA VAL A 88 3.19 -9.28 15.63
C VAL A 88 4.26 -10.37 15.70
N ARG A 89 5.21 -10.33 14.77
CA ARG A 89 6.39 -11.19 14.78
C ARG A 89 7.65 -10.33 14.69
N THR A 90 8.44 -10.35 15.75
CA THR A 90 9.75 -9.68 15.80
C THR A 90 10.85 -10.59 15.25
N HIS A 91 12.03 -10.04 15.02
CA HIS A 91 13.17 -10.75 14.46
C HIS A 91 12.87 -11.34 13.08
N ALA A 92 12.13 -10.60 12.26
CA ALA A 92 11.94 -10.95 10.86
C ALA A 92 13.16 -10.50 10.04
N ALA A 93 13.44 -11.24 8.98
CA ALA A 93 14.48 -10.95 8.02
C ALA A 93 13.92 -11.01 6.60
N LEU A 94 14.54 -10.25 5.71
CA LEU A 94 14.25 -10.24 4.28
C LEU A 94 15.53 -10.51 3.49
N LEU A 95 15.44 -11.44 2.56
CA LEU A 95 16.50 -11.82 1.65
C LEU A 95 15.98 -11.69 0.21
N ASN A 96 16.62 -10.84 -0.60
CA ASN A 96 16.40 -10.82 -2.04
C ASN A 96 17.51 -11.64 -2.71
N VAL A 97 17.12 -12.61 -3.53
CA VAL A 97 18.04 -13.46 -4.29
C VAL A 97 17.76 -13.36 -5.78
N ARG A 98 18.80 -13.61 -6.58
CA ARG A 98 18.66 -13.66 -8.04
C ARG A 98 17.92 -14.94 -8.43
N PRO A 99 16.83 -14.86 -9.21
CA PRO A 99 16.05 -16.04 -9.55
C PRO A 99 16.86 -16.91 -10.54
N SER A 100 16.94 -18.21 -10.24
CA SER A 100 17.52 -19.20 -11.13
C SER A 100 16.88 -20.56 -10.89
N TRP A 101 16.93 -21.45 -11.89
CA TRP A 101 16.44 -22.83 -11.74
C TRP A 101 17.11 -23.56 -10.56
N ASP A 102 18.39 -23.31 -10.34
CA ASP A 102 19.16 -23.85 -9.22
C ASP A 102 18.61 -23.36 -7.87
N VAL A 103 18.32 -22.06 -7.74
CA VAL A 103 17.73 -21.47 -6.52
C VAL A 103 16.36 -22.08 -6.22
N TYR A 104 15.49 -22.26 -7.22
CA TYR A 104 14.17 -22.88 -6.99
C TYR A 104 14.31 -24.32 -6.49
N HIS A 105 15.23 -25.11 -7.06
CA HIS A 105 15.44 -26.49 -6.63
C HIS A 105 16.07 -26.58 -5.24
N LYS A 106 16.94 -25.64 -4.87
CA LYS A 106 17.47 -25.49 -3.52
C LYS A 106 16.39 -25.12 -2.51
N LEU A 107 15.47 -24.21 -2.87
CA LEU A 107 14.36 -23.80 -2.01
C LEU A 107 13.38 -24.93 -1.71
N GLU A 108 13.16 -25.86 -2.65
CA GLU A 108 12.38 -27.07 -2.38
C GLU A 108 12.95 -27.85 -1.17
N ARG A 109 14.29 -27.94 -1.08
CA ARG A 109 14.99 -28.57 0.04
C ARG A 109 14.84 -27.75 1.32
N THR A 110 14.95 -26.42 1.23
CA THR A 110 14.69 -25.48 2.33
C THR A 110 13.30 -25.71 2.92
N MET A 111 12.25 -25.67 2.09
CA MET A 111 10.86 -25.87 2.52
C MET A 111 10.64 -27.23 3.18
N SER A 112 11.38 -28.26 2.75
CA SER A 112 11.33 -29.60 3.35
C SER A 112 12.07 -29.68 4.70
N ALA A 113 13.17 -28.95 4.87
CA ALA A 113 13.94 -28.91 6.12
C ALA A 113 13.20 -28.14 7.23
N PHE A 114 12.52 -27.05 6.87
CA PHE A 114 11.74 -26.24 7.80
C PHE A 114 10.31 -26.76 8.03
N HIS A 115 9.89 -27.82 7.33
CA HIS A 115 8.61 -28.49 7.57
C HIS A 115 8.53 -28.97 9.04
N GLY A 116 7.61 -28.39 9.80
CA GLY A 116 7.37 -28.73 11.21
C GLY A 116 8.13 -27.86 12.23
N GLN A 117 8.99 -26.94 11.80
CA GLN A 117 9.77 -26.07 12.71
C GLN A 117 9.07 -24.74 13.06
N HIS A 118 7.84 -24.50 12.58
CA HIS A 118 7.05 -23.28 12.84
C HIS A 118 7.70 -21.93 12.45
N HIS A 119 8.82 -21.94 11.72
CA HIS A 119 9.39 -20.74 11.10
C HIS A 119 8.51 -20.29 9.92
N PRO A 120 8.12 -19.01 9.85
CA PRO A 120 7.38 -18.48 8.72
C PRO A 120 8.34 -18.42 7.54
N LEU A 121 7.86 -18.81 6.37
CA LEU A 121 8.66 -18.74 5.15
C LEU A 121 7.77 -18.22 4.04
N HIS A 122 7.91 -16.94 3.73
CA HIS A 122 7.24 -16.32 2.59
C HIS A 122 8.23 -16.26 1.43
N VAL A 123 7.89 -16.91 0.31
CA VAL A 123 8.68 -16.89 -0.91
C VAL A 123 7.86 -16.21 -2.00
N ILE A 124 8.31 -15.04 -2.43
CA ILE A 124 7.59 -14.16 -3.35
C ILE A 124 8.46 -13.92 -4.57
N GLN A 125 7.99 -14.38 -5.72
CA GLN A 125 8.69 -14.16 -6.99
C GLN A 125 8.28 -12.83 -7.61
N GLY A 126 9.22 -11.89 -7.65
CA GLY A 126 9.11 -10.66 -8.44
C GLY A 126 9.59 -10.85 -9.89
N SER A 127 9.57 -9.77 -10.67
CA SER A 127 10.09 -9.75 -12.04
C SER A 127 11.61 -10.00 -12.10
N ASP A 128 12.35 -9.41 -11.16
CA ASP A 128 13.82 -9.34 -11.20
C ASP A 128 14.51 -10.02 -10.02
N SER A 129 13.75 -10.36 -8.98
CA SER A 129 14.27 -10.98 -7.76
C SER A 129 13.25 -11.93 -7.14
N LEU A 130 13.75 -12.89 -6.38
CA LEU A 130 12.96 -13.69 -5.47
C LEU A 130 13.17 -13.15 -4.06
N THR A 131 12.07 -12.76 -3.40
CA THR A 131 12.08 -12.26 -2.02
C THR A 131 11.72 -13.40 -1.09
N ILE A 132 12.54 -13.60 -0.06
CA ILE A 132 12.31 -14.56 1.02
C ILE A 132 12.19 -13.77 2.32
N ILE A 133 11.09 -13.96 3.04
CA ILE A 133 10.88 -13.38 4.37
C ILE A 133 10.75 -14.53 5.36
N THR A 134 11.51 -14.45 6.46
CA THR A 134 11.57 -15.51 7.47
C THR A 134 12.06 -14.95 8.82
N ASP A 135 12.29 -15.82 9.81
CA ASP A 135 12.93 -15.42 11.07
C ASP A 135 14.44 -15.23 10.87
N GLU A 136 15.02 -14.22 11.53
CA GLU A 136 16.46 -13.92 11.49
C GLU A 136 17.34 -15.12 11.88
N GLY A 137 16.86 -15.94 12.83
CA GLY A 137 17.61 -17.09 13.34
C GLY A 137 17.91 -18.16 12.30
N VAL A 138 17.18 -18.20 11.20
CA VAL A 138 17.37 -19.18 10.11
C VAL A 138 17.90 -18.53 8.82
N LEU A 139 18.14 -17.22 8.82
CA LEU A 139 18.56 -16.48 7.63
C LEU A 139 19.87 -17.03 7.04
N SER A 140 20.87 -17.28 7.88
CA SER A 140 22.18 -17.80 7.44
C SER A 140 22.08 -19.18 6.81
N GLU A 141 21.22 -20.06 7.36
CA GLU A 141 20.99 -21.39 6.78
C GLU A 141 20.35 -21.28 5.38
N ILE A 142 19.40 -20.34 5.22
CA ILE A 142 18.79 -20.08 3.91
C ILE A 142 19.82 -19.53 2.92
N GLU A 143 20.67 -18.58 3.34
CA GLU A 143 21.76 -18.01 2.52
C GLU A 143 22.72 -19.11 2.03
N GLU A 144 23.12 -20.03 2.91
CA GLU A 144 23.96 -21.17 2.55
C GLU A 144 23.28 -22.11 1.53
N ILE A 145 21.98 -22.38 1.71
CA ILE A 145 21.24 -23.27 0.81
C ILE A 145 21.09 -22.64 -0.59
N VAL A 146 20.69 -21.37 -0.67
CA VAL A 146 20.49 -20.69 -1.97
C VAL A 146 21.82 -20.38 -2.67
N GLY A 147 22.89 -20.17 -1.90
CA GLY A 147 24.21 -19.75 -2.35
C GLY A 147 24.39 -18.25 -2.15
N GLU A 148 25.39 -17.87 -1.36
CA GLU A 148 25.71 -16.46 -1.04
C GLU A 148 25.92 -15.61 -2.31
N GLU A 149 26.42 -16.20 -3.39
CA GLU A 149 26.64 -15.50 -4.66
C GLU A 149 25.34 -15.09 -5.37
N GLN A 150 24.21 -15.69 -5.00
CA GLN A 150 22.89 -15.33 -5.51
C GLN A 150 22.23 -14.22 -4.69
N VAL A 151 22.74 -13.90 -3.50
CA VAL A 151 22.16 -12.91 -2.60
C VAL A 151 22.38 -11.50 -3.17
N ILE A 152 21.28 -10.80 -3.45
CA ILE A 152 21.29 -9.41 -3.91
C ILE A 152 21.32 -8.48 -2.70
N LYS A 153 20.50 -8.77 -1.69
CA LYS A 153 20.32 -7.92 -0.52
C LYS A 153 19.80 -8.73 0.65
N ARG A 154 20.28 -8.38 1.85
CA ARG A 154 19.73 -8.83 3.12
C ARG A 154 19.29 -7.64 3.97
N ARG A 155 18.24 -7.84 4.77
CA ARG A 155 17.80 -6.94 5.83
C ARG A 155 17.38 -7.77 7.04
N THR A 156 17.78 -7.32 8.22
CA THR A 156 17.42 -7.87 9.54
C THR A 156 16.84 -6.74 10.39
N GLN A 157 16.49 -7.03 11.64
CA GLN A 157 15.84 -6.10 12.57
C GLN A 157 14.51 -5.60 11.99
N LEU A 158 13.75 -6.53 11.43
CA LEU A 158 12.44 -6.25 10.87
C LEU A 158 11.36 -6.82 11.77
N VAL A 159 10.17 -6.26 11.61
CA VAL A 159 8.96 -6.73 12.26
C VAL A 159 7.90 -6.96 11.21
N GLU A 160 7.24 -8.11 11.31
CA GLU A 160 6.07 -8.44 10.53
C GLU A 160 4.82 -8.19 11.37
N LEU A 161 3.93 -7.33 10.86
CA LEU A 161 2.59 -7.10 11.38
C LEU A 161 1.60 -7.81 10.47
N ASN A 162 0.92 -8.84 10.97
CA ASN A 162 -0.13 -9.53 10.22
C ASN A 162 -1.51 -9.15 10.76
N LEU A 163 -2.27 -8.42 9.95
CA LEU A 163 -3.67 -8.14 10.21
C LEU A 163 -4.55 -9.18 9.49
N ARG A 164 -5.09 -10.11 10.26
CA ARG A 164 -6.04 -11.10 9.77
C ARG A 164 -7.46 -10.55 9.79
N VAL A 165 -8.17 -10.63 8.68
CA VAL A 165 -9.56 -10.14 8.51
C VAL A 165 -10.52 -11.27 8.09
N PRO A 166 -11.85 -11.09 8.21
CA PRO A 166 -12.83 -12.08 7.72
C PRO A 166 -12.76 -12.30 6.20
N GLU A 167 -13.22 -13.46 5.73
CA GLU A 167 -13.15 -13.84 4.30
C GLU A 167 -13.88 -12.87 3.37
N GLU A 168 -14.98 -12.30 3.86
CA GLU A 168 -15.77 -11.35 3.09
C GLU A 168 -14.98 -10.07 2.72
N SER A 169 -13.81 -9.85 3.33
CA SER A 169 -12.90 -8.75 2.99
C SER A 169 -12.46 -8.76 1.52
N GLU A 170 -12.39 -9.94 0.88
CA GLU A 170 -12.00 -10.04 -0.53
C GLU A 170 -12.96 -9.28 -1.47
N MET A 171 -14.20 -9.08 -1.04
CA MET A 171 -15.24 -8.37 -1.78
C MET A 171 -15.32 -6.88 -1.44
N VAL A 172 -14.48 -6.39 -0.52
CA VAL A 172 -14.48 -4.99 -0.07
C VAL A 172 -13.26 -4.27 -0.66
N PRO A 173 -13.45 -3.42 -1.70
CA PRO A 173 -12.33 -2.72 -2.30
C PRO A 173 -11.70 -1.73 -1.30
N GLY A 174 -10.40 -1.48 -1.46
CA GLY A 174 -9.70 -0.41 -0.76
C GLY A 174 -9.09 -0.75 0.60
N ILE A 175 -9.26 -1.97 1.12
CA ILE A 175 -8.67 -2.38 2.41
C ILE A 175 -7.14 -2.16 2.43
N VAL A 176 -6.41 -2.72 1.45
CA VAL A 176 -4.95 -2.57 1.39
C VAL A 176 -4.54 -1.11 1.27
N ALA A 177 -5.25 -0.32 0.44
CA ALA A 177 -4.99 1.10 0.29
C ALA A 177 -5.23 1.88 1.59
N PHE A 178 -6.29 1.55 2.33
CA PHE A 178 -6.62 2.17 3.61
C PHE A 178 -5.59 1.86 4.69
N LEU A 179 -5.15 0.60 4.80
CA LEU A 179 -4.14 0.16 5.77
C LEU A 179 -2.78 0.81 5.48
N THR A 180 -2.32 0.73 4.23
CA THR A 180 -1.05 1.35 3.81
C THR A 180 -1.07 2.87 3.91
N SER A 181 -2.19 3.53 3.58
CA SER A 181 -2.34 4.98 3.76
C SER A 181 -2.30 5.37 5.24
N SER A 182 -2.90 4.55 6.12
CA SER A 182 -2.89 4.78 7.56
C SER A 182 -1.46 4.75 8.11
N LEU A 183 -0.65 3.76 7.71
CA LEU A 183 0.76 3.66 8.07
C LEU A 183 1.58 4.84 7.49
N ALA A 184 1.43 5.10 6.19
CA ALA A 184 2.16 6.18 5.51
C ALA A 184 1.84 7.57 6.08
N SER A 185 0.61 7.79 6.59
CA SER A 185 0.21 9.06 7.22
C SER A 185 1.02 9.41 8.48
N ARG A 186 1.67 8.42 9.10
CA ARG A 186 2.57 8.57 10.25
C ARG A 186 4.05 8.45 9.86
N GLY A 187 4.35 8.39 8.57
CA GLY A 187 5.73 8.33 8.07
C GLY A 187 6.36 6.94 8.16
N ILE A 188 5.58 5.89 8.44
CA ILE A 188 6.09 4.51 8.51
C ILE A 188 6.39 4.03 7.10
N ASN A 189 7.61 3.54 6.90
CA ASN A 189 8.03 2.98 5.63
C ASN A 189 7.80 1.47 5.61
N VAL A 190 6.88 1.01 4.76
CA VAL A 190 6.60 -0.43 4.61
C VAL A 190 7.53 -1.02 3.55
N LEU A 191 8.34 -2.01 3.95
CA LEU A 191 9.30 -2.68 3.10
C LEU A 191 8.64 -3.69 2.17
N GLU A 192 7.68 -4.46 2.68
CA GLU A 192 6.89 -5.43 1.92
C GLU A 192 5.44 -5.41 2.38
N VAL A 193 4.50 -5.54 1.44
CA VAL A 193 3.07 -5.68 1.69
C VAL A 193 2.57 -6.94 1.02
N ILE A 194 2.05 -7.87 1.81
CA ILE A 194 1.52 -9.14 1.31
C ILE A 194 0.05 -9.22 1.72
N SER A 195 -0.84 -9.24 0.72
CA SER A 195 -2.27 -9.49 0.92
C SER A 195 -2.59 -10.85 0.33
N VAL A 196 -2.85 -11.83 1.18
CA VAL A 196 -3.11 -13.22 0.76
C VAL A 196 -4.25 -13.79 1.57
N TYR A 197 -5.34 -14.13 0.89
CA TYR A 197 -6.56 -14.62 1.53
C TYR A 197 -7.02 -13.66 2.65
N LYS A 198 -6.94 -14.11 3.91
CA LYS A 198 -7.36 -13.35 5.09
C LYS A 198 -6.22 -12.52 5.71
N ASP A 199 -4.98 -12.74 5.31
CA ASP A 199 -3.80 -12.17 5.93
C ASP A 199 -3.34 -10.90 5.17
N ASN A 200 -3.14 -9.81 5.91
CA ASN A 200 -2.57 -8.55 5.42
C ASN A 200 -1.28 -8.29 6.21
N MET A 201 -0.15 -8.62 5.60
CA MET A 201 1.15 -8.65 6.26
C MET A 201 1.96 -7.43 5.82
N PHE A 202 2.54 -6.74 6.79
CA PHE A 202 3.36 -5.55 6.60
C PHE A 202 4.72 -5.80 7.23
N LEU A 203 5.78 -5.77 6.42
CA LEU A 203 7.14 -5.85 6.90
C LEU A 203 7.71 -4.44 7.06
N ILE A 204 8.14 -4.09 8.27
CA ILE A 204 8.65 -2.77 8.63
C ILE A 204 9.97 -2.89 9.39
N GLU A 205 10.68 -1.78 9.56
CA GLU A 205 11.85 -1.73 10.45
C GLU A 205 11.38 -1.78 11.92
N GLU A 206 12.17 -2.41 12.80
CA GLU A 206 11.82 -2.63 14.21
C GLU A 206 11.56 -1.32 14.98
N ASP A 207 12.23 -0.22 14.60
CA ASP A 207 12.06 1.10 15.19
C ASP A 207 10.62 1.65 15.03
N ASP A 208 9.90 1.24 13.98
CA ASP A 208 8.53 1.68 13.68
C ASP A 208 7.45 0.84 14.39
N LEU A 209 7.84 -0.24 15.10
CA LEU A 209 6.92 -1.26 15.64
C LEU A 209 5.78 -0.65 16.46
N PHE A 210 6.09 0.14 17.49
CA PHE A 210 5.08 0.62 18.42
C PHE A 210 4.07 1.58 17.76
N GLU A 211 4.54 2.44 16.86
CA GLU A 211 3.69 3.37 16.13
C GLU A 211 2.79 2.61 15.14
N ALA A 212 3.37 1.69 14.36
CA ALA A 212 2.64 0.88 13.40
C ALA A 212 1.58 -0.01 14.06
N PHE A 213 1.95 -0.69 15.16
CA PHE A 213 1.01 -1.47 15.96
C PHE A 213 -0.12 -0.60 16.51
N GLY A 214 0.20 0.59 17.04
CA GLY A 214 -0.79 1.53 17.57
C GLY A 214 -1.82 1.96 16.53
N ILE A 215 -1.36 2.26 15.31
CA ILE A 215 -2.23 2.61 14.17
C ILE A 215 -3.15 1.44 13.84
N LEU A 216 -2.59 0.27 13.53
CA LEU A 216 -3.38 -0.89 13.07
C LEU A 216 -4.34 -1.39 14.14
N ASN A 217 -3.89 -1.52 15.38
CA ASN A 217 -4.76 -1.92 16.50
C ASN A 217 -5.87 -0.87 16.76
N GLY A 218 -5.58 0.41 16.52
CA GLY A 218 -6.59 1.48 16.56
C GLY A 218 -7.67 1.36 15.48
N LEU A 219 -7.39 0.74 14.34
CA LEU A 219 -8.37 0.47 13.30
C LEU A 219 -9.29 -0.73 13.62
N ILE A 220 -8.83 -1.64 14.48
CA ILE A 220 -9.56 -2.85 14.88
C ILE A 220 -10.46 -2.57 16.09
N ARG A 221 -9.98 -1.76 17.06
CA ARG A 221 -10.68 -1.56 18.34
C ARG A 221 -11.71 -0.43 18.35
N ASN A 222 -11.71 0.44 17.34
CA ASN A 222 -12.60 1.62 17.26
C ASN A 222 -13.77 1.40 16.31
#